data_AF-A0A7Y4IFY0-F1
#
_entry.id   AF-A0A7Y4IFY0-F1
#
_cell.length_a   1.000
_cell.length_b   1.000
_cell.length_c   1.000
_cell.angle_alpha   90.00
_cell.angle_beta   90.00
_cell.angle_gamma   90.00
#
_symmetry.space_group_name_H-M   'P 1'
#
loop_
_entity.id
_entity.type
_entity.pdbx_description
1 polymer ?
#
loop_
_entity_poly.entity_id
_entity_poly.type
_entity_poly.pdbx_seq_one_letter_code
_entity_poly.pdbx_strand_id
1 'polypeptide(L)'
;MPTPHLPAPRVFDVALPDLTLEAGARITNHLVRGWWWGPEEDVPWLESRARVLSDDEAQTSALRVVRRTVAEQQALAEEARHRGPARAPAPIPTVLLVHALTGDMRAGGKGGWWEPLIGPRRALDPSRVRLLCFNNLGSCYGTSGPADEGFPLRTDDARFGPPLPLPKGDLRQDEQRLPATVTPWDQARSILLAMDALGLDEVELVTGGSLGGMVVLCLAALAPERFARLFPIATTESATAWVVGLNHVARQALLMDPGFPDSPHRGLELARQLAMLTYRAEPGLEALQGRPAEWSSRALHPMHSYLEYQGQKLERRFDARAYLAQLGAMDHHDLSRFPGGGLARIRASALCVGIDTDQLFFPSHMATLARRLREHGLHAEHATLSSQHGHDGFLLEWDAMAVLLARALALPTGRSPEHAFPRWPEVRPALNSPYGTKA
;
A
#
# COMPACT_ATOMS: atom_id res chain seq x y z
N MET A 1 -4.98 24.20 -29.63
CA MET A 1 -5.31 22.84 -30.12
C MET A 1 -6.50 22.35 -29.32
N PRO A 2 -7.45 21.60 -29.90
CA PRO A 2 -8.48 20.92 -29.11
C PRO A 2 -7.75 20.02 -28.11
N THR A 3 -8.12 20.10 -26.83
CA THR A 3 -7.65 19.15 -25.82
C THR A 3 -7.99 17.74 -26.33
N PRO A 4 -7.00 16.84 -26.51
CA PRO A 4 -7.32 15.44 -26.79
C PRO A 4 -8.28 14.97 -25.69
N HIS A 5 -9.37 14.32 -26.09
CA HIS A 5 -10.29 13.70 -25.14
C HIS A 5 -9.47 12.69 -24.33
N LEU A 6 -9.15 13.04 -23.08
CA LEU A 6 -8.50 12.10 -22.18
C LEU A 6 -9.54 11.04 -21.80
N PRO A 7 -9.22 9.74 -21.96
CA PRO A 7 -10.13 8.68 -21.59
C PRO A 7 -10.36 8.74 -20.07
N ALA A 8 -11.53 8.29 -19.63
CA ALA A 8 -11.74 8.03 -18.21
C ALA A 8 -10.71 7.01 -17.69
N PRO A 9 -10.36 7.04 -16.39
CA PRO A 9 -9.52 5.99 -15.82
C PRO A 9 -10.16 4.61 -16.00
N ARG A 10 -9.33 3.56 -16.08
CA ARG A 10 -9.77 2.17 -16.19
C ARG A 10 -9.43 1.39 -14.93
N VAL A 11 -10.33 0.51 -14.52
CA VAL A 11 -10.07 -0.51 -13.50
C VAL A 11 -9.90 -1.84 -14.22
N PHE A 12 -8.96 -2.65 -13.77
CA PHE A 12 -8.67 -3.93 -14.40
C PHE A 12 -8.24 -4.98 -13.39
N ASP A 13 -8.43 -6.25 -13.74
CA ASP A 13 -7.96 -7.39 -12.98
C ASP A 13 -6.86 -8.12 -13.78
N VAL A 14 -5.81 -8.56 -13.08
CA VAL A 14 -4.72 -9.37 -13.64
C VAL A 14 -4.63 -10.67 -12.87
N ALA A 15 -4.57 -11.79 -13.60
CA ALA A 15 -4.27 -13.09 -13.03
C ALA A 15 -2.75 -13.29 -12.94
N LEU A 16 -2.26 -13.62 -11.75
CA LEU A 16 -0.86 -13.88 -11.47
C LEU A 16 -0.63 -15.36 -11.11
N PRO A 17 0.61 -15.85 -11.24
CA PRO A 17 0.99 -17.13 -10.68
C PRO A 17 0.72 -17.19 -9.17
N ASP A 18 0.61 -18.41 -8.64
CA ASP A 18 0.56 -18.62 -7.20
C ASP A 18 1.74 -17.94 -6.50
N LEU A 19 1.44 -17.28 -5.37
CA LEU A 19 2.42 -16.51 -4.62
C LEU A 19 2.69 -17.20 -3.28
N THR A 20 3.96 -17.50 -3.01
CA THR A 20 4.40 -17.95 -1.68
C THR A 20 4.82 -16.74 -0.85
N LEU A 21 4.12 -16.50 0.25
CA LEU A 21 4.39 -15.40 1.18
C LEU A 21 5.74 -15.59 1.88
N GLU A 22 6.33 -14.52 2.41
CA GLU A 22 7.60 -14.59 3.16
C GLU A 22 7.51 -15.56 4.35
N ALA A 23 6.32 -15.65 4.96
CA ALA A 23 6.06 -16.56 6.08
C ALA A 23 5.78 -18.01 5.65
N GLY A 24 5.72 -18.30 4.35
CA GLY A 24 5.60 -19.66 3.79
C GLY A 24 4.20 -20.09 3.36
N ALA A 25 3.15 -19.40 3.81
CA ALA A 25 1.79 -19.63 3.33
C ALA A 25 1.68 -19.35 1.81
N ARG A 26 0.78 -20.06 1.14
CA ARG A 26 0.61 -19.97 -0.33
C ARG A 26 -0.74 -19.37 -0.69
N ILE A 27 -0.74 -18.41 -1.60
CA ILE A 27 -1.93 -17.88 -2.26
C ILE A 27 -2.05 -18.53 -3.62
N THR A 28 -3.16 -19.25 -3.84
CA THR A 28 -3.51 -19.85 -5.13
C THR A 28 -4.45 -18.94 -5.91
N ASN A 29 -4.41 -19.00 -7.24
CA ASN A 29 -5.26 -18.17 -8.12
C ASN A 29 -5.10 -16.67 -7.80
N HIS A 30 -3.86 -16.21 -7.64
CA HIS A 30 -3.60 -14.85 -7.20
C HIS A 30 -4.16 -13.84 -8.22
N LEU A 31 -5.10 -13.01 -7.77
CA LEU A 31 -5.71 -11.94 -8.55
C LEU A 31 -5.24 -10.60 -8.00
N VAL A 32 -4.90 -9.67 -8.90
CA VAL A 32 -4.55 -8.30 -8.54
C VAL A 32 -5.50 -7.35 -9.25
N ARG A 33 -6.14 -6.47 -8.48
CA ARG A 33 -6.96 -5.37 -9.04
C ARG A 33 -6.12 -4.12 -9.15
N GLY A 34 -6.07 -3.56 -10.36
CA GLY A 34 -5.36 -2.34 -10.69
C GLY A 34 -6.28 -1.23 -11.16
N TRP A 35 -5.72 -0.03 -11.18
CA TRP A 35 -6.28 1.18 -11.75
C TRP A 35 -5.22 1.83 -12.61
N TRP A 36 -5.63 2.27 -13.80
CA TRP A 36 -4.78 2.86 -14.81
C TRP A 36 -5.42 4.15 -15.33
N TRP A 37 -4.61 5.17 -15.56
CA TRP A 37 -5.03 6.37 -16.27
C TRP A 37 -3.90 6.92 -17.12
N GLY A 38 -4.12 7.02 -18.42
CA GLY A 38 -3.12 7.50 -19.37
C GLY A 38 -3.71 7.75 -20.76
N PRO A 39 -2.88 7.71 -21.81
CA PRO A 39 -3.28 7.96 -23.20
C PRO A 39 -4.26 6.92 -23.74
N GLU A 40 -5.26 7.36 -24.52
CA GLU A 40 -6.31 6.49 -25.05
C GLU A 40 -5.76 5.35 -25.93
N GLU A 41 -4.66 5.59 -26.63
CA GLU A 41 -3.98 4.60 -27.45
C GLU A 41 -3.40 3.40 -26.67
N ASP A 42 -3.27 3.50 -25.35
CA ASP A 42 -2.83 2.40 -24.49
C ASP A 42 -3.98 1.44 -24.12
N VAL A 43 -5.25 1.81 -24.33
CA VAL A 43 -6.40 0.99 -23.91
C VAL A 43 -6.37 -0.40 -24.58
N PRO A 44 -6.16 -0.55 -25.91
CA PRO A 44 -6.03 -1.87 -26.52
C PRO A 44 -4.85 -2.68 -25.98
N TRP A 45 -3.76 -2.03 -25.57
CA TRP A 45 -2.64 -2.69 -24.91
C TRP A 45 -3.07 -3.23 -23.54
N LEU A 46 -3.75 -2.43 -22.72
CA LEU A 46 -4.23 -2.85 -21.41
C LEU A 46 -5.20 -4.03 -21.52
N GLU A 47 -6.15 -3.98 -22.45
CA GLU A 47 -7.13 -5.04 -22.74
C GLU A 47 -6.49 -6.36 -23.20
N SER A 48 -5.31 -6.29 -23.84
CA SER A 48 -4.56 -7.50 -24.21
C SER A 48 -3.85 -8.16 -23.02
N ARG A 49 -3.57 -7.40 -21.96
CA ARG A 49 -2.78 -7.81 -20.79
C ARG A 49 -3.63 -8.16 -19.58
N ALA A 50 -4.84 -7.61 -19.49
CA ALA A 50 -5.68 -7.67 -18.31
C ALA A 50 -7.16 -7.73 -18.67
N ARG A 51 -7.99 -8.17 -17.72
CA ARG A 51 -9.44 -8.02 -17.78
C ARG A 51 -9.81 -6.59 -17.38
N VAL A 52 -10.07 -5.72 -18.35
CA VAL A 52 -10.57 -4.36 -18.07
C VAL A 52 -12.04 -4.44 -17.69
N LEU A 53 -12.40 -3.86 -16.55
CA LEU A 53 -13.78 -3.80 -16.06
C LEU A 53 -14.58 -2.77 -16.86
N SER A 54 -15.86 -3.07 -17.06
CA SER A 54 -16.83 -2.08 -17.54
C SER A 54 -16.98 -0.91 -16.54
N ASP A 55 -17.49 0.23 -17.01
CA ASP A 55 -17.72 1.40 -16.15
C ASP A 55 -18.66 1.08 -14.99
N ASP A 56 -19.70 0.26 -15.22
CA ASP A 56 -20.65 -0.17 -14.19
C ASP A 56 -19.97 -1.08 -13.14
N GLU A 57 -19.16 -2.05 -13.54
CA GLU A 57 -18.37 -2.88 -12.62
C GLU A 57 -17.35 -2.03 -11.83
N ALA A 58 -16.72 -1.07 -12.50
CA ALA A 58 -15.76 -0.17 -11.87
C ALA A 58 -16.42 0.77 -10.84
N GLN A 59 -17.65 1.23 -11.10
CA GLN A 59 -18.41 2.06 -10.16
C GLN A 59 -18.95 1.24 -8.98
N THR A 60 -19.53 0.08 -9.25
CA THR A 60 -20.12 -0.80 -8.21
C THR A 60 -19.08 -1.41 -7.27
N SER A 61 -17.82 -1.49 -7.69
CA SER A 61 -16.69 -1.94 -6.88
C SER A 61 -15.96 -0.81 -6.12
N ALA A 62 -16.42 0.44 -6.23
CA ALA A 62 -15.78 1.58 -5.56
C ALA A 62 -15.92 1.50 -4.04
N LEU A 63 -14.78 1.35 -3.34
CA LEU A 63 -14.72 1.20 -1.88
C LEU A 63 -15.73 0.18 -1.32
N ARG A 64 -15.96 -0.90 -2.05
CA ARG A 64 -16.84 -1.99 -1.61
C ARG A 64 -16.01 -3.25 -1.38
N VAL A 65 -16.23 -3.88 -0.23
CA VAL A 65 -15.56 -5.15 0.09
C VAL A 65 -15.91 -6.21 -0.95
N VAL A 66 -14.89 -6.76 -1.58
CA VAL A 66 -14.98 -7.88 -2.53
C VAL A 66 -14.78 -9.18 -1.75
N ARG A 67 -15.72 -10.12 -1.93
CA ARG A 67 -15.65 -11.49 -1.41
C ARG A 67 -15.88 -12.42 -2.58
N ARG A 68 -15.03 -13.44 -2.73
CA ARG A 68 -15.11 -14.39 -3.84
C ARG A 68 -14.96 -15.81 -3.31
N THR A 69 -15.79 -16.70 -3.82
CA THR A 69 -15.62 -18.15 -3.69
C THR A 69 -14.41 -18.62 -4.48
N VAL A 70 -13.94 -19.84 -4.22
CA VAL A 70 -12.83 -20.44 -5.00
C VAL A 70 -13.19 -20.54 -6.49
N ALA A 71 -14.43 -20.88 -6.82
CA ALA A 71 -14.90 -21.00 -8.21
C ALA A 71 -14.93 -19.64 -8.92
N GLU A 72 -15.40 -18.59 -8.26
CA GLU A 72 -15.37 -17.22 -8.81
C GLU A 72 -13.93 -16.73 -9.04
N GLN A 73 -13.01 -17.05 -8.13
CA GLN A 73 -11.59 -16.72 -8.30
C GLN A 73 -10.99 -17.41 -9.53
N GLN A 74 -11.28 -18.70 -9.73
CA GLN A 74 -10.82 -19.45 -10.89
C GLN A 74 -11.36 -18.88 -12.21
N ALA A 75 -12.67 -18.59 -12.27
CA ALA A 75 -13.30 -18.00 -13.45
C ALA A 75 -12.71 -16.62 -13.79
N LEU A 76 -12.55 -15.75 -12.79
CA LEU A 76 -11.93 -14.43 -12.98
C LEU A 76 -10.46 -14.55 -13.40
N ALA A 77 -9.73 -15.51 -12.84
CA ALA A 77 -8.35 -15.75 -13.21
C ALA A 77 -8.23 -16.20 -14.67
N GLU A 78 -9.14 -17.03 -15.16
CA GLU A 78 -9.19 -17.41 -16.58
C GLU A 78 -9.50 -16.23 -17.49
N GLU A 79 -10.48 -15.39 -17.12
CA GLU A 79 -10.85 -14.20 -17.89
C GLU A 79 -9.73 -13.16 -17.97
N ALA A 80 -8.95 -13.04 -16.88
CA ALA A 80 -7.85 -12.08 -16.71
C ALA A 80 -6.49 -12.58 -17.23
N ARG A 81 -6.42 -13.77 -17.84
CA ARG A 81 -5.20 -14.25 -18.49
C ARG A 81 -4.85 -13.41 -19.71
N HIS A 82 -3.55 -13.18 -19.87
CA HIS A 82 -2.98 -12.48 -21.02
C HIS A 82 -3.42 -13.12 -22.35
N ARG A 83 -3.99 -12.31 -23.24
CA ARG A 83 -4.65 -12.77 -24.49
C ARG A 83 -3.79 -12.64 -25.75
N GLY A 84 -2.51 -12.27 -25.63
CA GLY A 84 -1.55 -12.27 -26.74
C GLY A 84 -0.94 -10.89 -27.04
N PRO A 85 -0.12 -10.79 -28.09
CA PRO A 85 0.70 -9.61 -28.33
C PRO A 85 -0.16 -8.41 -28.74
N ALA A 86 0.00 -7.28 -28.04
CA ALA A 86 -0.47 -5.98 -28.48
C ALA A 86 0.71 -5.06 -28.81
N ARG A 87 0.40 -3.99 -29.55
CA ARG A 87 1.31 -2.86 -29.75
C ARG A 87 1.81 -2.38 -28.39
N ALA A 88 3.11 -2.06 -28.31
CA ALA A 88 3.67 -1.45 -27.12
C ALA A 88 2.91 -0.15 -26.80
N PRO A 89 2.68 0.16 -25.51
CA PRO A 89 1.98 1.36 -25.12
C PRO A 89 2.82 2.60 -25.51
N ALA A 90 2.20 3.78 -25.51
CA ALA A 90 2.85 5.04 -25.84
C ALA A 90 4.15 5.23 -25.03
N PRO A 91 5.21 5.81 -25.62
CA PRO A 91 6.50 5.99 -24.95
C PRO A 91 6.47 7.18 -23.99
N ILE A 92 5.51 7.18 -23.06
CA ILE A 92 5.39 8.18 -21.99
C ILE A 92 5.84 7.60 -20.65
N PRO A 93 6.30 8.45 -19.71
CA PRO A 93 6.75 8.00 -18.40
C PRO A 93 5.63 7.35 -17.58
N THR A 94 5.96 6.32 -16.80
CA THR A 94 5.01 5.66 -15.88
C THR A 94 5.22 6.13 -14.45
N VAL A 95 4.14 6.48 -13.75
CA VAL A 95 4.10 6.80 -12.33
C VAL A 95 3.31 5.72 -11.60
N LEU A 96 3.98 5.02 -10.69
CA LEU A 96 3.39 3.99 -9.84
C LEU A 96 3.00 4.59 -8.49
N LEU A 97 1.72 4.50 -8.14
CA LEU A 97 1.19 4.92 -6.86
C LEU A 97 0.92 3.70 -5.98
N VAL A 98 1.21 3.81 -4.69
CA VAL A 98 0.94 2.76 -3.71
C VAL A 98 0.12 3.35 -2.56
N HIS A 99 -1.08 2.80 -2.36
CA HIS A 99 -2.03 3.33 -1.38
C HIS A 99 -1.67 2.98 0.06
N ALA A 100 -2.16 3.78 1.02
CA ALA A 100 -1.98 3.57 2.46
C ALA A 100 -2.92 2.49 3.03
N LEU A 101 -2.85 2.23 4.36
CA LEU A 101 -3.51 1.14 5.09
C LEU A 101 -4.95 0.82 4.63
N THR A 102 -5.81 1.83 4.54
CA THR A 102 -7.25 1.66 4.24
C THR A 102 -7.67 2.27 2.90
N GLY A 103 -6.70 2.55 2.03
CA GLY A 103 -6.94 3.05 0.68
C GLY A 103 -7.32 1.94 -0.30
N ASP A 104 -7.56 2.32 -1.54
CA ASP A 104 -7.72 1.41 -2.67
C ASP A 104 -6.88 1.89 -3.87
N MET A 105 -6.96 1.17 -4.98
CA MET A 105 -6.22 1.46 -6.19
C MET A 105 -6.63 2.79 -6.86
N ARG A 106 -7.79 3.37 -6.54
CA ARG A 106 -8.28 4.58 -7.21
C ARG A 106 -7.55 5.81 -6.70
N ALA A 107 -6.41 6.10 -7.29
CA ALA A 107 -5.57 7.21 -6.86
C ALA A 107 -6.11 8.57 -7.28
N GLY A 108 -6.71 8.68 -8.47
CA GLY A 108 -7.09 9.96 -9.06
C GLY A 108 -8.47 9.96 -9.69
N GLY A 109 -8.86 11.13 -10.21
CA GLY A 109 -10.20 11.35 -10.77
C GLY A 109 -11.27 11.34 -9.69
N LYS A 110 -12.53 11.42 -10.09
CA LYS A 110 -13.66 11.54 -9.16
C LYS A 110 -13.67 10.38 -8.15
N GLY A 111 -13.59 10.71 -6.86
CA GLY A 111 -13.59 9.76 -5.75
C GLY A 111 -12.23 9.13 -5.43
N GLY A 112 -11.17 9.51 -6.14
CA GLY A 112 -9.81 9.03 -5.86
C GLY A 112 -9.19 9.70 -4.63
N TRP A 113 -8.32 8.99 -3.91
CA TRP A 113 -7.73 9.50 -2.65
C TRP A 113 -6.73 10.66 -2.86
N TRP A 114 -6.28 10.89 -4.09
CA TRP A 114 -5.50 12.04 -4.55
C TRP A 114 -6.20 12.77 -5.72
N GLU A 115 -7.53 12.78 -5.76
CA GLU A 115 -8.33 13.48 -6.79
C GLU A 115 -7.83 14.91 -7.12
N PRO A 116 -7.48 15.77 -6.14
CA PRO A 116 -7.02 17.13 -6.44
C PRO A 116 -5.62 17.20 -7.09
N LEU A 117 -4.82 16.13 -6.97
CA LEU A 117 -3.46 16.02 -7.47
C LEU A 117 -3.36 15.31 -8.82
N ILE A 118 -4.36 14.49 -9.16
CA ILE A 118 -4.34 13.58 -10.31
C ILE A 118 -5.51 13.83 -11.24
N GLY A 119 -5.20 14.26 -12.46
CA GLY A 119 -6.18 14.52 -13.51
C GLY A 119 -5.69 15.53 -14.53
N PRO A 120 -6.51 15.87 -15.55
CA PRO A 120 -6.12 16.82 -16.59
C PRO A 120 -5.69 18.16 -15.99
N ARG A 121 -4.49 18.63 -16.36
CA ARG A 121 -3.84 19.86 -15.86
C ARG A 121 -3.54 19.88 -14.36
N ARG A 122 -3.49 18.71 -13.70
CA ARG A 122 -3.04 18.57 -12.30
C ARG A 122 -1.56 18.21 -12.22
N ALA A 123 -1.03 18.05 -11.01
CA ALA A 123 0.38 17.71 -10.79
C ALA A 123 0.77 16.40 -11.50
N LEU A 124 -0.12 15.40 -11.44
CA LEU A 124 -0.03 14.17 -12.20
C LEU A 124 -1.10 14.18 -13.29
N ASP A 125 -0.70 14.61 -14.49
CA ASP A 125 -1.58 14.74 -15.65
C ASP A 125 -1.50 13.47 -16.53
N PRO A 126 -2.62 12.74 -16.72
CA PRO A 126 -2.66 11.51 -17.53
C PRO A 126 -2.36 11.74 -19.02
N SER A 127 -2.35 12.98 -19.51
CA SER A 127 -1.86 13.30 -20.87
C SER A 127 -0.33 13.31 -20.98
N ARG A 128 0.38 13.34 -19.85
CA ARG A 128 1.84 13.48 -19.77
C ARG A 128 2.52 12.27 -19.14
N VAL A 129 1.81 11.56 -18.27
CA VAL A 129 2.32 10.37 -17.57
C VAL A 129 1.26 9.27 -17.56
N ARG A 130 1.71 8.02 -17.61
CA ARG A 130 0.88 6.84 -17.38
C ARG A 130 0.80 6.61 -15.87
N LEU A 131 -0.40 6.67 -15.32
CA LEU A 131 -0.62 6.47 -13.90
C LEU A 131 -1.09 5.04 -13.65
N LEU A 132 -0.47 4.37 -12.68
CA LEU A 132 -0.77 3.00 -12.31
C LEU A 132 -0.85 2.89 -10.79
N CYS A 133 -1.85 2.18 -10.29
CA CYS A 133 -1.99 1.88 -8.86
C CYS A 133 -2.63 0.51 -8.72
N PHE A 134 -2.16 -0.29 -7.78
CA PHE A 134 -2.72 -1.61 -7.49
C PHE A 134 -3.25 -1.65 -6.07
N ASN A 135 -4.31 -2.43 -5.85
CA ASN A 135 -4.70 -2.77 -4.50
C ASN A 135 -3.63 -3.67 -3.90
N ASN A 136 -3.14 -3.30 -2.72
CA ASN A 136 -2.15 -4.09 -2.00
C ASN A 136 -2.66 -5.50 -1.73
N LEU A 137 -1.75 -6.48 -1.76
CA LEU A 137 -2.03 -7.83 -1.31
C LEU A 137 -2.56 -7.81 0.14
N GLY A 138 -3.59 -8.62 0.41
CA GLY A 138 -4.25 -8.67 1.70
C GLY A 138 -5.30 -7.57 1.92
N SER A 139 -5.56 -6.71 0.93
CA SER A 139 -6.65 -5.71 1.00
C SER A 139 -8.01 -6.35 0.71
N CYS A 140 -9.09 -5.59 0.85
CA CYS A 140 -10.46 -6.08 0.64
C CYS A 140 -11.12 -5.56 -0.64
N TYR A 141 -10.36 -4.95 -1.56
CA TYR A 141 -10.91 -4.22 -2.71
C TYR A 141 -10.68 -4.91 -4.07
N GLY A 142 -10.40 -6.23 -4.08
CA GLY A 142 -10.37 -7.06 -5.30
C GLY A 142 -9.02 -7.72 -5.62
N THR A 143 -7.91 -7.22 -5.06
CA THR A 143 -6.69 -8.03 -4.97
C THR A 143 -6.89 -9.16 -3.96
N SER A 144 -6.27 -10.31 -4.16
CA SER A 144 -6.33 -11.45 -3.23
C SER A 144 -6.11 -11.01 -1.80
N GLY A 145 -7.06 -11.35 -0.94
CA GLY A 145 -7.02 -10.96 0.47
C GLY A 145 -7.94 -11.82 1.35
N PRO A 146 -7.92 -11.61 2.67
CA PRO A 146 -8.64 -12.44 3.63
C PRO A 146 -10.16 -12.52 3.46
N ALA A 147 -10.74 -11.63 2.66
CA ALA A 147 -12.15 -11.63 2.31
C ALA A 147 -12.51 -12.74 1.30
N ASP A 148 -11.52 -13.26 0.57
CA ASP A 148 -11.68 -14.38 -0.37
C ASP A 148 -11.73 -15.72 0.38
N GLU A 149 -12.54 -16.64 -0.14
CA GLU A 149 -12.58 -18.02 0.32
C GLU A 149 -11.24 -18.72 0.00
N GLY A 150 -10.71 -19.44 0.99
CA GLY A 150 -9.44 -20.15 0.84
C GLY A 150 -8.19 -19.27 0.92
N PHE A 151 -8.31 -17.98 1.25
CA PHE A 151 -7.14 -17.19 1.62
C PHE A 151 -6.44 -17.84 2.82
N PRO A 152 -5.10 -18.03 2.78
CA PRO A 152 -4.41 -18.81 3.79
C PRO A 152 -4.50 -18.17 5.17
N LEU A 153 -4.39 -19.01 6.20
CA LEU A 153 -4.45 -18.63 7.61
C LEU A 153 -3.04 -18.55 8.20
N ARG A 154 -2.91 -17.90 9.36
CA ARG A 154 -1.64 -17.79 10.11
C ARG A 154 -1.08 -19.18 10.46
N THR A 155 -1.94 -20.18 10.63
CA THR A 155 -1.54 -21.59 10.86
C THR A 155 -0.87 -22.24 9.65
N ASP A 156 -1.04 -21.69 8.45
CA ASP A 156 -0.38 -22.17 7.22
C ASP A 156 1.03 -21.58 7.05
N ASP A 157 1.42 -20.62 7.88
CA ASP A 157 2.77 -20.07 7.86
C ASP A 157 3.77 -21.14 8.30
N ALA A 158 4.83 -21.33 7.52
CA ALA A 158 5.93 -22.26 7.82
C ALA A 158 6.84 -21.76 8.98
N ARG A 159 6.39 -20.72 9.70
CA ARG A 159 7.08 -19.94 10.74
C ARG A 159 8.53 -19.62 10.40
N PHE A 160 8.77 -18.40 9.92
CA PHE A 160 10.12 -17.90 9.73
C PHE A 160 10.85 -17.80 11.09
N GLY A 161 11.91 -18.59 11.28
CA GLY A 161 12.79 -18.54 12.45
C GLY A 161 12.32 -19.37 13.66
N PRO A 162 13.20 -19.56 14.68
CA PRO A 162 12.88 -20.36 15.85
C PRO A 162 11.83 -19.63 16.74
N PRO A 163 10.80 -20.32 17.27
CA PRO A 163 9.90 -19.72 18.24
C PRO A 163 10.67 -19.39 19.52
N LEU A 164 10.57 -18.15 20.00
CA LEU A 164 11.24 -17.69 21.21
C LEU A 164 10.30 -17.74 22.42
N PRO A 165 10.83 -17.96 23.63
CA PRO A 165 10.03 -18.12 24.84
C PRO A 165 9.40 -16.79 25.26
N LEU A 166 8.09 -16.79 25.56
CA LEU A 166 7.29 -15.64 25.96
C LEU A 166 7.10 -15.66 27.49
N PRO A 167 7.61 -14.66 28.22
CA PRO A 167 6.77 -13.71 28.97
C PRO A 167 7.44 -12.31 29.07
N LYS A 168 6.76 -11.18 28.86
CA LYS A 168 5.82 -10.57 29.83
C LYS A 168 4.86 -9.62 29.08
N GLY A 169 3.53 -9.75 29.15
CA GLY A 169 2.67 -10.75 29.80
C GLY A 169 1.73 -11.41 28.79
N ASP A 170 2.05 -12.65 28.47
CA ASP A 170 1.92 -13.30 27.15
C ASP A 170 0.52 -13.35 26.51
N LEU A 171 0.40 -12.97 25.22
CA LEU A 171 -0.86 -12.96 24.45
C LEU A 171 -0.75 -13.93 23.28
N ARG A 172 -1.13 -15.20 23.52
CA ARG A 172 -1.37 -16.18 22.46
C ARG A 172 -2.63 -15.76 21.72
N GLN A 173 -2.47 -15.12 20.58
CA GLN A 173 -3.60 -14.89 19.68
C GLN A 173 -4.10 -16.25 19.18
N ASP A 174 -5.41 -16.39 18.98
CA ASP A 174 -5.97 -17.54 18.29
C ASP A 174 -5.50 -17.49 16.82
N GLU A 175 -4.29 -18.00 16.57
CA GLU A 175 -3.66 -18.07 15.24
C GLU A 175 -4.59 -18.76 14.24
N GLN A 176 -5.50 -19.63 14.70
CA GLN A 176 -6.46 -20.33 13.84
C GLN A 176 -7.44 -19.39 13.13
N ARG A 177 -7.66 -18.19 13.67
CA ARG A 177 -8.62 -17.22 13.12
C ARG A 177 -7.95 -16.01 12.45
N LEU A 178 -6.64 -15.94 12.47
CA LEU A 178 -5.88 -14.87 11.84
C LEU A 178 -5.59 -15.22 10.38
N PRO A 179 -5.66 -14.25 9.45
CA PRO A 179 -5.14 -14.46 8.11
C PRO A 179 -3.63 -14.73 8.16
N ALA A 180 -3.12 -15.43 7.14
CA ALA A 180 -1.69 -15.61 6.95
C ALA A 180 -0.97 -14.26 7.00
N THR A 181 0.27 -14.27 7.49
CA THR A 181 1.00 -13.01 7.59
C THR A 181 1.42 -12.52 6.21
N VAL A 182 0.89 -11.35 5.87
CA VAL A 182 1.29 -10.57 4.69
C VAL A 182 2.29 -9.53 5.16
N THR A 183 3.37 -9.35 4.41
CA THR A 183 4.41 -8.35 4.65
C THR A 183 4.44 -7.30 3.53
N PRO A 184 5.10 -6.14 3.72
CA PRO A 184 5.28 -5.16 2.65
C PRO A 184 6.17 -5.72 1.51
N TRP A 185 7.02 -6.70 1.81
CA TRP A 185 7.77 -7.45 0.80
C TRP A 185 6.85 -8.31 -0.08
N ASP A 186 5.86 -8.98 0.50
CA ASP A 186 4.83 -9.71 -0.25
C ASP A 186 4.01 -8.78 -1.14
N GLN A 187 3.61 -7.62 -0.60
CA GLN A 187 2.88 -6.60 -1.33
C GLN A 187 3.71 -6.05 -2.50
N ALA A 188 4.99 -5.74 -2.27
CA ALA A 188 5.91 -5.32 -3.32
C ALA A 188 6.12 -6.41 -4.38
N ARG A 189 6.29 -7.68 -3.99
CA ARG A 189 6.39 -8.82 -4.94
C ARG A 189 5.13 -8.97 -5.78
N SER A 190 3.95 -8.87 -5.18
CA SER A 190 2.67 -8.91 -5.89
C SER A 190 2.55 -7.79 -6.94
N ILE A 191 2.94 -6.56 -6.57
CA ILE A 191 2.96 -5.41 -7.48
C ILE A 191 3.96 -5.62 -8.63
N LEU A 192 5.17 -6.11 -8.35
CA LEU A 192 6.18 -6.40 -9.38
C LEU A 192 5.69 -7.47 -10.37
N LEU A 193 5.06 -8.53 -9.88
CA LEU A 193 4.46 -9.56 -10.74
C LEU A 193 3.33 -8.98 -11.61
N ALA A 194 2.50 -8.08 -11.07
CA ALA A 194 1.48 -7.39 -11.85
C ALA A 194 2.10 -6.49 -12.93
N MET A 195 3.18 -5.77 -12.62
CA MET A 195 3.90 -4.97 -13.61
C MET A 195 4.53 -5.84 -14.71
N ASP A 196 5.12 -6.98 -14.34
CA ASP A 196 5.70 -7.95 -15.29
C ASP A 196 4.61 -8.51 -16.22
N ALA A 197 3.43 -8.83 -15.69
CA ALA A 197 2.30 -9.30 -16.48
C ALA A 197 1.79 -8.24 -17.48
N LEU A 198 1.80 -6.96 -17.10
CA LEU A 198 1.50 -5.84 -18.00
C LEU A 198 2.64 -5.57 -19.01
N GLY A 199 3.87 -6.01 -18.71
CA GLY A 199 5.06 -5.70 -19.51
C GLY A 199 5.58 -4.28 -19.30
N LEU A 200 5.42 -3.74 -18.08
CA LEU A 200 5.92 -2.42 -17.70
C LEU A 200 7.23 -2.57 -16.95
N ASP A 201 8.34 -2.35 -17.65
CA ASP A 201 9.67 -2.58 -17.08
C ASP A 201 10.24 -1.40 -16.29
N GLU A 202 9.82 -0.19 -16.65
CA GLU A 202 10.42 1.05 -16.17
C GLU A 202 9.38 2.01 -15.58
N VAL A 203 9.71 2.57 -14.42
CA VAL A 203 8.88 3.52 -13.67
C VAL A 203 9.69 4.78 -13.38
N GLU A 204 9.14 5.91 -13.81
CA GLU A 204 9.74 7.23 -13.67
C GLU A 204 9.66 7.76 -12.25
N LEU A 205 8.57 7.43 -11.56
CA LEU A 205 8.35 7.76 -10.16
C LEU A 205 7.50 6.67 -9.50
N VAL A 206 7.97 6.15 -8.37
CA VAL A 206 7.13 5.37 -7.45
C VAL A 206 6.89 6.18 -6.18
N THR A 207 5.63 6.25 -5.75
CA THR A 207 5.21 7.11 -4.64
C THR A 207 4.15 6.44 -3.78
N GLY A 208 4.19 6.72 -2.48
CA GLY A 208 3.23 6.22 -1.50
C GLY A 208 3.49 6.81 -0.12
N GLY A 209 2.41 7.07 0.60
CA GLY A 209 2.46 7.51 1.99
C GLY A 209 2.21 6.37 2.98
N SER A 210 2.70 6.48 4.21
CA SER A 210 2.35 5.53 5.28
C SER A 210 2.78 4.08 4.96
N LEU A 211 1.88 3.10 5.08
CA LEU A 211 2.09 1.73 4.58
C LEU A 211 2.48 1.71 3.09
N GLY A 212 1.90 2.58 2.25
CA GLY A 212 2.29 2.67 0.85
C GLY A 212 3.76 3.06 0.68
N GLY A 213 4.26 3.94 1.55
CA GLY A 213 5.68 4.29 1.61
C GLY A 213 6.58 3.13 2.02
N MET A 214 6.13 2.26 2.94
CA MET A 214 6.86 1.03 3.31
C MET A 214 7.00 0.10 2.10
N VAL A 215 5.91 -0.08 1.35
CA VAL A 215 5.88 -0.89 0.13
C VAL A 215 6.74 -0.26 -0.99
N VAL A 216 6.74 1.07 -1.14
CA VAL A 216 7.65 1.78 -2.07
C VAL A 216 9.11 1.44 -1.79
N LEU A 217 9.52 1.43 -0.52
CA LEU A 217 10.89 1.09 -0.15
C LEU A 217 11.21 -0.38 -0.44
N CYS A 218 10.29 -1.30 -0.18
CA CYS A 218 10.44 -2.71 -0.54
C CYS A 218 10.52 -2.93 -2.06
N LEU A 219 9.70 -2.22 -2.84
CA LEU A 219 9.75 -2.23 -4.31
C LEU A 219 11.14 -1.81 -4.82
N ALA A 220 11.65 -0.68 -4.32
CA ALA A 220 12.96 -0.15 -4.68
C ALA A 220 14.12 -1.07 -4.29
N ALA A 221 13.99 -1.84 -3.20
CA ALA A 221 14.99 -2.80 -2.78
C ALA A 221 14.94 -4.11 -3.61
N LEU A 222 13.74 -4.59 -3.95
CA LEU A 222 13.53 -5.82 -4.73
C LEU A 222 13.92 -5.65 -6.20
N ALA A 223 13.60 -4.50 -6.80
CA ALA A 223 13.81 -4.24 -8.22
C ALA A 223 14.48 -2.86 -8.44
N PRO A 224 15.73 -2.68 -8.00
CA PRO A 224 16.36 -1.37 -7.90
C PRO A 224 16.53 -0.61 -9.21
N GLU A 225 16.65 -1.33 -10.33
CA GLU A 225 16.83 -0.73 -11.66
C GLU A 225 15.51 -0.27 -12.29
N ARG A 226 14.36 -0.74 -11.78
CA ARG A 226 13.04 -0.42 -12.36
C ARG A 226 12.60 1.01 -12.07
N PHE A 227 13.12 1.64 -11.02
CA PHE A 227 12.63 2.92 -10.52
C PHE A 227 13.66 4.03 -10.72
N ALA A 228 13.29 5.09 -11.44
CA ALA A 228 14.14 6.27 -11.56
C ALA A 228 14.19 7.09 -10.27
N ARG A 229 13.02 7.22 -9.63
CA ARG A 229 12.80 8.12 -8.49
C ARG A 229 11.81 7.54 -7.50
N LEU A 230 12.05 7.84 -6.22
CA LEU A 230 11.17 7.51 -5.10
C LEU A 230 10.62 8.80 -4.48
N PHE A 231 9.35 8.76 -4.09
CA PHE A 231 8.72 9.79 -3.27
C PHE A 231 7.98 9.14 -2.08
N PRO A 232 8.72 8.59 -1.10
CA PRO A 232 8.14 8.06 0.13
C PRO A 232 7.72 9.20 1.06
N ILE A 233 6.50 9.11 1.60
CA ILE A 233 5.92 10.15 2.45
C ILE A 233 5.52 9.53 3.80
N ALA A 234 5.85 10.19 4.91
CA ALA A 234 5.37 9.83 6.25
C ALA A 234 5.46 8.32 6.53
N THR A 235 6.64 7.75 6.37
CA THR A 235 6.89 6.30 6.53
C THR A 235 8.18 6.06 7.32
N THR A 236 8.73 4.85 7.30
CA THR A 236 9.95 4.47 8.03
C THR A 236 10.68 3.33 7.30
N GLU A 237 11.98 3.15 7.56
CA GLU A 237 12.78 2.02 7.06
C GLU A 237 12.47 0.70 7.77
N SER A 238 11.95 0.80 9.00
CA SER A 238 11.55 -0.34 9.82
C SER A 238 10.45 0.09 10.78
N ALA A 239 9.45 -0.77 10.98
CA ALA A 239 8.40 -0.55 11.94
C ALA A 239 9.00 -0.37 13.35
N THR A 240 8.64 0.72 14.01
CA THR A 240 9.10 1.00 15.37
C THR A 240 8.20 0.31 16.37
N ALA A 241 8.68 0.11 17.61
CA ALA A 241 7.85 -0.37 18.71
C ALA A 241 6.59 0.50 18.94
N TRP A 242 6.66 1.79 18.59
CA TRP A 242 5.52 2.71 18.61
C TRP A 242 4.42 2.29 17.62
N VAL A 243 4.78 2.09 16.35
CA VAL A 243 3.85 1.65 15.29
C VAL A 243 3.27 0.28 15.65
N VAL A 244 4.12 -0.67 16.05
CA VAL A 244 3.70 -2.03 16.43
C VAL A 244 2.77 -2.01 17.65
N GLY A 245 3.04 -1.15 18.64
CA GLY A 245 2.20 -1.00 19.84
C GLY A 245 0.80 -0.47 19.53
N LEU A 246 0.71 0.57 18.68
CA LEU A 246 -0.58 1.11 18.24
C LEU A 246 -1.39 0.07 17.46
N ASN A 247 -0.74 -0.63 16.53
CA ASN A 247 -1.35 -1.71 15.76
C ASN A 247 -1.79 -2.87 16.66
N HIS A 248 -1.02 -3.20 17.71
CA HIS A 248 -1.40 -4.21 18.68
C HIS A 248 -2.72 -3.87 19.39
N VAL A 249 -2.89 -2.63 19.88
CA VAL A 249 -4.12 -2.22 20.56
C VAL A 249 -5.33 -2.23 19.59
N ALA A 250 -5.15 -1.73 18.37
CA ALA A 250 -6.18 -1.79 17.33
C ALA A 250 -6.58 -3.25 17.01
N ARG A 251 -5.59 -4.14 16.92
CA ARG A 251 -5.78 -5.57 16.72
C ARG A 251 -6.53 -6.22 17.89
N GLN A 252 -6.22 -5.87 19.13
CA GLN A 252 -6.94 -6.40 20.29
C GLN A 252 -8.41 -5.95 20.32
N ALA A 253 -8.70 -4.70 19.96
CA ALA A 253 -10.08 -4.23 19.86
C ALA A 253 -10.91 -5.07 18.88
N LEU A 254 -10.31 -5.47 17.75
CA LEU A 254 -10.92 -6.38 16.78
C LEU A 254 -11.11 -7.80 17.30
N LEU A 255 -10.06 -8.38 17.91
CA LEU A 255 -10.09 -9.76 18.37
C LEU A 255 -11.00 -9.98 19.58
N MET A 256 -11.24 -8.95 20.39
CA MET A 256 -12.14 -8.99 21.54
C MET A 256 -13.61 -8.78 21.15
N ASP A 257 -13.92 -8.44 19.90
CA ASP A 257 -15.30 -8.30 19.44
C ASP A 257 -15.98 -9.69 19.38
N PRO A 258 -17.14 -9.89 20.04
CA PRO A 258 -17.86 -11.16 20.00
C PRO A 258 -18.26 -11.63 18.59
N GLY A 259 -18.35 -10.71 17.63
CA GLY A 259 -18.63 -11.01 16.22
C GLY A 259 -17.41 -11.48 15.44
N PHE A 260 -16.21 -11.51 16.02
CA PHE A 260 -15.01 -11.98 15.33
C PHE A 260 -15.03 -13.51 15.08
N PRO A 261 -14.71 -13.99 13.86
CA PRO A 261 -14.10 -13.26 12.74
C PRO A 261 -15.08 -12.69 11.70
N ASP A 262 -16.36 -13.07 11.74
CA ASP A 262 -17.28 -12.86 10.61
C ASP A 262 -17.90 -11.47 10.55
N SER A 263 -18.14 -10.84 11.71
CA SER A 263 -18.82 -9.55 11.82
C SER A 263 -18.35 -8.73 13.04
N PRO A 264 -17.03 -8.50 13.23
CA PRO A 264 -16.50 -7.72 14.35
C PRO A 264 -16.66 -6.20 14.13
N HIS A 265 -17.90 -5.76 13.95
CA HIS A 265 -18.23 -4.38 13.57
C HIS A 265 -17.67 -3.37 14.57
N ARG A 266 -17.94 -3.57 15.87
CA ARG A 266 -17.54 -2.61 16.91
C ARG A 266 -16.03 -2.61 17.11
N GLY A 267 -15.39 -3.77 17.04
CA GLY A 267 -13.94 -3.91 17.11
C GLY A 267 -13.25 -3.13 15.99
N LEU A 268 -13.79 -3.19 14.76
CA LEU A 268 -13.25 -2.44 13.62
C LEU A 268 -13.44 -0.93 13.78
N GLU A 269 -14.60 -0.51 14.27
CA GLU A 269 -14.86 0.88 14.60
C GLU A 269 -13.86 1.40 15.64
N LEU A 270 -13.66 0.69 16.75
CA LEU A 270 -12.73 1.08 17.82
C LEU A 270 -11.28 1.11 17.34
N ALA A 271 -10.86 0.11 16.55
CA ALA A 271 -9.55 0.10 15.91
C ALA A 271 -9.35 1.35 15.04
N ARG A 272 -10.38 1.75 14.27
CA ARG A 272 -10.35 2.98 13.47
C ARG A 272 -10.34 4.24 14.33
N GLN A 273 -11.09 4.29 15.42
CA GLN A 273 -11.10 5.43 16.33
C GLN A 273 -9.70 5.69 16.90
N LEU A 274 -9.04 4.63 17.39
CA LEU A 274 -7.65 4.72 17.85
C LEU A 274 -6.73 5.22 16.74
N ALA A 275 -6.84 4.65 15.54
CA ALA A 275 -6.05 5.08 14.40
C ALA A 275 -6.26 6.56 14.07
N MET A 276 -7.50 7.08 14.14
CA MET A 276 -7.78 8.49 13.86
C MET A 276 -7.09 9.47 14.80
N LEU A 277 -6.85 9.07 16.06
CA LEU A 277 -6.08 9.88 17.00
C LEU A 277 -4.60 9.97 16.59
N THR A 278 -4.06 8.93 15.98
CA THR A 278 -2.67 8.89 15.49
C THR A 278 -2.52 9.48 14.08
N TYR A 279 -3.61 9.54 13.32
CA TYR A 279 -3.57 10.06 11.95
C TYR A 279 -3.73 11.58 11.91
N ARG A 280 -4.31 12.16 12.96
CA ARG A 280 -4.50 13.60 13.13
C ARG A 280 -3.39 14.19 14.00
N ALA A 281 -3.45 15.50 14.18
CA ALA A 281 -2.64 16.20 15.16
C ALA A 281 -3.56 16.98 16.10
N GLU A 282 -3.11 17.15 17.34
CA GLU A 282 -3.84 17.86 18.39
C GLU A 282 -4.34 19.26 17.95
N PRO A 283 -3.54 20.14 17.31
CA PRO A 283 -4.03 21.46 16.90
C PRO A 283 -5.23 21.39 15.93
N GLY A 284 -5.19 20.45 14.98
CA GLY A 284 -6.29 20.27 14.02
C GLY A 284 -7.54 19.67 14.66
N LEU A 285 -7.38 18.79 15.66
CA LEU A 285 -8.52 18.25 16.42
C LEU A 285 -9.14 19.31 17.31
N GLU A 286 -8.35 20.10 18.05
CA GLU A 286 -8.87 21.16 18.91
C GLU A 286 -9.61 22.24 18.10
N ALA A 287 -9.09 22.60 16.92
CA ALA A 287 -9.73 23.58 16.04
C ALA A 287 -11.11 23.13 15.52
N LEU A 288 -11.30 21.83 15.25
CA LEU A 288 -12.54 21.31 14.65
C LEU A 288 -13.51 20.69 15.66
N GLN A 289 -12.98 20.15 16.76
CA GLN A 289 -13.70 19.31 17.71
C GLN A 289 -13.50 19.76 19.16
N GLY A 290 -12.93 20.95 19.38
CA GLY A 290 -12.66 21.52 20.69
C GLY A 290 -13.92 21.71 21.54
N ARG A 291 -13.69 22.06 22.80
CA ARG A 291 -14.76 22.26 23.79
C ARG A 291 -15.67 23.44 23.38
N PRO A 292 -17.00 23.24 23.24
CA PRO A 292 -17.93 24.35 23.05
C PRO A 292 -17.95 25.29 24.26
N ALA A 293 -18.25 26.58 24.02
CA ALA A 293 -18.28 27.59 25.09
C ALA A 293 -19.31 27.28 26.19
N GLU A 294 -20.48 26.74 25.82
CA GLU A 294 -21.54 26.34 26.76
C GLU A 294 -21.55 24.83 27.00
N TRP A 295 -20.43 24.27 27.46
CA TRP A 295 -20.36 22.84 27.80
C TRP A 295 -20.82 22.60 29.26
N SER A 296 -21.89 21.82 29.44
CA SER A 296 -22.30 21.22 30.72
C SER A 296 -21.93 19.74 30.86
N SER A 297 -21.83 19.22 32.09
CA SER A 297 -21.59 17.79 32.35
C SER A 297 -22.63 16.82 31.76
N ARG A 298 -23.75 17.33 31.22
CA ARG A 298 -24.79 16.54 30.53
C ARG A 298 -24.57 16.44 29.01
N ALA A 299 -23.66 17.21 28.43
CA ALA A 299 -23.36 17.20 27.00
C ALA A 299 -22.13 16.35 26.70
N LEU A 300 -22.19 15.58 25.60
CA LEU A 300 -21.04 14.83 25.08
C LEU A 300 -20.05 15.78 24.40
N HIS A 301 -18.75 15.47 24.52
CA HIS A 301 -17.71 16.18 23.77
C HIS A 301 -17.89 15.92 22.25
N PRO A 302 -17.75 16.93 21.38
CA PRO A 302 -17.76 16.74 19.92
C PRO A 302 -16.83 15.62 19.43
N MET A 303 -15.65 15.45 20.05
CA MET A 303 -14.72 14.36 19.77
C MET A 303 -15.35 12.96 19.84
N HIS A 304 -16.30 12.73 20.75
CA HIS A 304 -16.96 11.42 20.85
C HIS A 304 -17.75 11.11 19.57
N SER A 305 -18.59 12.05 19.13
CA SER A 305 -19.41 11.89 17.91
C SER A 305 -18.54 11.78 16.66
N TYR A 306 -17.47 12.57 16.57
CA TYR A 306 -16.51 12.48 15.47
C TYR A 306 -15.87 11.10 15.35
N LEU A 307 -15.36 10.55 16.46
CA LEU A 307 -14.73 9.24 16.46
C LEU A 307 -15.74 8.13 16.10
N GLU A 308 -16.95 8.17 16.67
CA GLU A 308 -18.02 7.23 16.30
C GLU A 308 -18.34 7.28 14.81
N TYR A 309 -18.47 8.47 14.24
CA TYR A 309 -18.69 8.65 12.81
C TYR A 309 -17.55 8.09 11.96
N GLN A 310 -16.29 8.35 12.32
CA GLN A 310 -15.12 7.84 11.57
C GLN A 310 -15.01 6.32 11.65
N GLY A 311 -15.33 5.73 12.81
CA GLY A 311 -15.40 4.28 13.00
C GLY A 311 -16.40 3.66 12.04
N GLN A 312 -17.67 4.09 12.13
CA GLN A 312 -18.75 3.60 11.27
C GLN A 312 -18.47 3.82 9.79
N LYS A 313 -17.80 4.92 9.44
CA LYS A 313 -17.41 5.21 8.05
C LYS A 313 -16.42 4.19 7.50
N LEU A 314 -15.47 3.70 8.30
CA LEU A 314 -14.57 2.63 7.85
C LEU A 314 -15.30 1.30 7.81
N GLU A 315 -16.02 0.96 8.88
CA GLU A 315 -16.71 -0.33 9.04
C GLU A 315 -17.56 -0.66 7.81
N ARG A 316 -18.37 0.29 7.34
CA ARG A 316 -19.25 0.11 6.17
C ARG A 316 -18.54 -0.30 4.88
N ARG A 317 -17.22 -0.09 4.79
CA ARG A 317 -16.46 -0.26 3.54
C ARG A 317 -15.22 -1.13 3.66
N PHE A 318 -14.88 -1.66 4.83
CA PHE A 318 -13.60 -2.36 5.04
C PHE A 318 -13.80 -3.69 5.74
N ASP A 319 -13.07 -4.73 5.31
CA ASP A 319 -13.13 -6.04 5.93
C ASP A 319 -12.17 -6.11 7.13
N ALA A 320 -12.64 -6.64 8.25
CA ALA A 320 -11.86 -6.73 9.48
C ALA A 320 -10.63 -7.65 9.36
N ARG A 321 -10.73 -8.75 8.62
CA ARG A 321 -9.60 -9.67 8.39
C ARG A 321 -8.58 -9.03 7.46
N ALA A 322 -9.03 -8.29 6.45
CA ALA A 322 -8.14 -7.48 5.63
C ALA A 322 -7.43 -6.41 6.48
N TYR A 323 -8.14 -5.75 7.40
CA TYR A 323 -7.52 -4.78 8.32
C TYR A 323 -6.42 -5.44 9.16
N LEU A 324 -6.67 -6.64 9.71
CA LEU A 324 -5.66 -7.42 10.44
C LEU A 324 -4.43 -7.74 9.58
N ALA A 325 -4.63 -8.14 8.32
CA ALA A 325 -3.55 -8.41 7.37
C ALA A 325 -2.73 -7.15 7.05
N GLN A 326 -3.38 -6.00 6.83
CA GLN A 326 -2.66 -4.74 6.58
C GLN A 326 -1.90 -4.23 7.81
N LEU A 327 -2.46 -4.36 9.03
CA LEU A 327 -1.71 -4.10 10.26
C LEU A 327 -0.50 -5.04 10.38
N GLY A 328 -0.70 -6.33 10.06
CA GLY A 328 0.39 -7.31 10.02
C GLY A 328 1.50 -6.93 9.05
N ALA A 329 1.15 -6.39 7.87
CA ALA A 329 2.12 -5.87 6.92
C ALA A 329 2.92 -4.70 7.53
N MET A 330 2.26 -3.73 8.15
CA MET A 330 2.97 -2.65 8.85
C MET A 330 3.91 -3.19 9.93
N ASP A 331 3.45 -4.13 10.76
CA ASP A 331 4.23 -4.67 11.88
C ASP A 331 5.52 -5.38 11.44
N HIS A 332 5.48 -6.04 10.28
CA HIS A 332 6.62 -6.82 9.75
C HIS A 332 7.52 -6.03 8.79
N HIS A 333 7.27 -4.72 8.62
CA HIS A 333 8.13 -3.88 7.79
C HIS A 333 9.51 -3.72 8.42
N ASP A 334 10.54 -4.17 7.71
CA ASP A 334 11.94 -3.92 8.07
C ASP A 334 12.81 -4.16 6.85
N LEU A 335 13.44 -3.08 6.34
CA LEU A 335 14.37 -3.17 5.21
C LEU A 335 15.60 -4.01 5.52
N SER A 336 16.02 -4.12 6.78
CA SER A 336 17.21 -4.88 7.16
C SER A 336 17.03 -6.40 7.03
N ARG A 337 15.79 -6.89 6.96
CA ARG A 337 15.46 -8.32 6.78
C ARG A 337 15.86 -8.84 5.40
N PHE A 338 15.99 -7.97 4.40
CA PHE A 338 16.52 -8.39 3.10
C PHE A 338 18.00 -8.79 3.25
N PRO A 339 18.44 -9.95 2.72
CA PRO A 339 19.84 -10.36 2.81
C PRO A 339 20.81 -9.29 2.31
N GLY A 340 21.72 -8.84 3.17
CA GLY A 340 22.67 -7.76 2.86
C GLY A 340 22.13 -6.33 3.04
N GLY A 341 20.89 -6.17 3.52
CA GLY A 341 20.24 -4.89 3.82
C GLY A 341 19.52 -4.28 2.61
N GLY A 342 18.20 -4.12 2.72
CA GLY A 342 17.35 -3.60 1.65
C GLY A 342 17.66 -2.17 1.24
N LEU A 343 18.06 -1.32 2.20
CA LEU A 343 18.44 0.07 1.90
C LEU A 343 19.63 0.14 0.92
N ALA A 344 20.62 -0.75 1.08
CA ALA A 344 21.82 -0.80 0.23
C ALA A 344 21.52 -1.27 -1.21
N ARG A 345 20.33 -1.84 -1.46
CA ARG A 345 19.88 -2.23 -2.80
C ARG A 345 19.34 -1.05 -3.60
N ILE A 346 18.79 -0.03 -2.95
CA ILE A 346 18.12 1.09 -3.63
C ILE A 346 19.11 1.85 -4.53
N ARG A 347 18.64 2.25 -5.72
CA ARG A 347 19.42 3.03 -6.71
C ARG A 347 18.73 4.33 -7.13
N ALA A 348 17.40 4.33 -7.11
CA ALA A 348 16.57 5.49 -7.42
C ALA A 348 16.94 6.73 -6.58
N SER A 349 16.88 7.92 -7.20
CA SER A 349 16.92 9.18 -6.47
C SER A 349 15.67 9.30 -5.58
N ALA A 350 15.75 9.96 -4.44
CA ALA A 350 14.62 10.00 -3.50
C ALA A 350 14.32 11.42 -2.99
N LEU A 351 13.05 11.81 -2.97
CA LEU A 351 12.58 12.92 -2.14
C LEU A 351 11.79 12.31 -0.97
N CYS A 352 12.38 12.30 0.22
CA CYS A 352 11.76 11.76 1.43
C CYS A 352 10.99 12.88 2.14
N VAL A 353 9.69 12.70 2.38
CA VAL A 353 8.83 13.74 2.96
C VAL A 353 8.30 13.33 4.32
N GLY A 354 8.72 14.01 5.38
CA GLY A 354 8.09 13.93 6.70
C GLY A 354 6.98 14.96 6.87
N ILE A 355 6.09 14.76 7.83
CA ILE A 355 5.08 15.75 8.23
C ILE A 355 5.41 16.23 9.64
N ASP A 356 5.46 17.54 9.85
CA ASP A 356 5.96 18.16 11.10
C ASP A 356 5.15 17.77 12.36
N THR A 357 3.85 17.56 12.21
CA THR A 357 2.92 17.19 13.28
C THR A 357 2.53 15.70 13.29
N ASP A 358 3.20 14.85 12.51
CA ASP A 358 2.91 13.41 12.48
C ASP A 358 3.19 12.75 13.83
N GLN A 359 2.23 11.96 14.32
CA GLN A 359 2.32 11.22 15.57
C GLN A 359 2.37 9.70 15.37
N LEU A 360 2.21 9.22 14.14
CA LEU A 360 2.35 7.82 13.77
C LEU A 360 3.77 7.54 13.27
N PHE A 361 4.20 8.31 12.26
CA PHE A 361 5.54 8.27 11.70
C PHE A 361 6.24 9.59 11.95
N PHE A 362 6.97 9.67 13.06
CA PHE A 362 7.65 10.90 13.42
C PHE A 362 8.53 11.45 12.27
N PRO A 363 8.53 12.78 12.05
CA PRO A 363 9.23 13.40 10.92
C PRO A 363 10.72 13.05 10.85
N SER A 364 11.36 12.73 11.99
CA SER A 364 12.75 12.27 12.05
C SER A 364 13.02 11.00 11.24
N HIS A 365 12.03 10.14 11.01
CA HIS A 365 12.19 8.93 10.19
C HIS A 365 12.55 9.28 8.73
N MET A 366 11.89 10.29 8.14
CA MET A 366 12.15 10.69 6.75
C MET A 366 13.44 11.48 6.60
N ALA A 367 13.79 12.30 7.60
CA ALA A 367 15.10 12.94 7.66
C ALA A 367 16.23 11.90 7.75
N THR A 368 16.03 10.85 8.56
CA THR A 368 16.98 9.74 8.71
C THR A 368 17.14 8.95 7.41
N LEU A 369 16.04 8.57 6.77
CA LEU A 369 16.05 7.87 5.49
C LEU A 369 16.84 8.63 4.43
N ALA A 370 16.53 9.91 4.23
CA ALA A 370 17.25 10.74 3.25
C ALA A 370 18.75 10.82 3.56
N ARG A 371 19.13 10.97 4.84
CA ARG A 371 20.54 10.97 5.25
C ARG A 371 21.22 9.64 4.92
N ARG A 372 20.61 8.51 5.27
CA ARG A 372 21.21 7.18 5.03
C ARG A 372 21.31 6.87 3.54
N LEU A 373 20.35 7.29 2.70
CA LEU A 373 20.45 7.15 1.25
C LEU A 373 21.65 7.95 0.68
N ARG A 374 21.89 9.17 1.18
CA ARG A 374 23.09 9.96 0.81
C ARG A 374 24.39 9.28 1.25
N GLU A 375 24.41 8.67 2.43
CA GLU A 375 25.56 7.90 2.93
C GLU A 375 25.88 6.70 2.02
N HIS A 376 24.90 6.19 1.26
CA HIS A 376 25.09 5.17 0.23
C HIS A 376 25.42 5.75 -1.16
N GLY A 377 25.71 7.06 -1.26
CA GLY A 377 26.08 7.72 -2.50
C GLY A 377 24.92 8.07 -3.44
N LEU A 378 23.67 7.98 -2.97
CA LEU A 378 22.49 8.28 -3.78
C LEU A 378 22.10 9.76 -3.71
N HIS A 379 21.48 10.27 -4.79
CA HIS A 379 20.83 11.58 -4.76
C HIS A 379 19.53 11.49 -3.95
N ALA A 380 19.58 11.93 -2.69
CA ALA A 380 18.41 11.99 -1.84
C ALA A 380 18.20 13.39 -1.26
N GLU A 381 16.94 13.81 -1.19
CA GLU A 381 16.47 15.07 -0.63
C GLU A 381 15.49 14.80 0.50
N HIS A 382 15.44 15.71 1.48
CA HIS A 382 14.44 15.68 2.54
C HIS A 382 13.61 16.96 2.46
N ALA A 383 12.30 16.83 2.63
CA ALA A 383 11.40 17.96 2.80
C ALA A 383 10.41 17.69 3.94
N THR A 384 9.92 18.77 4.54
CA THR A 384 8.87 18.72 5.56
C THR A 384 7.59 19.28 4.96
N LEU A 385 6.51 18.52 5.03
CA LEU A 385 5.16 19.01 4.82
C LEU A 385 4.67 19.59 6.13
N SER A 386 4.34 20.89 6.14
CA SER A 386 3.70 21.49 7.31
C SER A 386 2.21 21.29 7.24
N SER A 387 1.61 20.68 8.27
CA SER A 387 0.17 20.42 8.29
C SER A 387 -0.36 20.44 9.72
N GLN A 388 -1.56 20.98 9.92
CA GLN A 388 -2.29 20.82 11.18
C GLN A 388 -3.05 19.49 11.25
N HIS A 389 -3.02 18.70 10.18
CA HIS A 389 -3.75 17.46 10.06
C HIS A 389 -2.94 16.22 10.43
N GLY A 390 -1.69 16.37 10.91
CA GLY A 390 -0.85 15.25 11.29
C GLY A 390 -0.54 14.35 10.11
N HIS A 391 -0.49 13.04 10.36
CA HIS A 391 -0.23 12.02 9.35
C HIS A 391 -1.12 12.15 8.10
N ASP A 392 -2.39 12.54 8.24
CA ASP A 392 -3.33 12.73 7.12
C ASP A 392 -2.96 13.93 6.22
N GLY A 393 -1.94 14.72 6.56
CA GLY A 393 -1.49 15.87 5.77
C GLY A 393 -1.18 15.52 4.31
N PHE A 394 -0.59 14.35 4.03
CA PHE A 394 -0.31 13.95 2.64
C PHE A 394 -1.56 13.63 1.80
N LEU A 395 -2.74 13.56 2.43
CA LEU A 395 -4.03 13.38 1.77
C LEU A 395 -4.85 14.67 1.69
N LEU A 396 -4.43 15.73 2.38
CA LEU A 396 -5.23 16.95 2.58
C LEU A 396 -4.53 18.25 2.14
N GLU A 397 -3.19 18.30 2.23
CA GLU A 397 -2.40 19.49 1.88
C GLU A 397 -2.05 19.53 0.38
N TRP A 398 -3.07 19.63 -0.47
CA TRP A 398 -2.91 19.38 -1.91
C TRP A 398 -1.96 20.33 -2.62
N ASP A 399 -1.97 21.63 -2.31
CA ASP A 399 -1.10 22.60 -2.98
C ASP A 399 0.38 22.33 -2.66
N ALA A 400 0.69 22.08 -1.38
CA ALA A 400 2.04 21.71 -0.95
C ALA A 400 2.46 20.37 -1.56
N MET A 401 1.56 19.38 -1.58
CA MET A 401 1.81 18.08 -2.19
C MET A 401 2.06 18.17 -3.70
N ALA A 402 1.36 19.05 -4.42
CA ALA A 402 1.58 19.27 -5.85
C ALA A 402 3.01 19.80 -6.13
N VAL A 403 3.49 20.74 -5.30
CA VAL A 403 4.86 21.27 -5.38
C VAL A 403 5.89 20.17 -5.09
N LEU A 404 5.66 19.36 -4.06
CA LEU A 404 6.56 18.27 -3.69
C LEU A 404 6.59 17.16 -4.75
N LEU A 405 5.45 16.81 -5.36
CA LEU A 405 5.37 15.87 -6.48
C LEU A 405 6.15 16.38 -7.71
N ALA A 406 5.99 17.65 -8.06
CA ALA A 406 6.75 18.26 -9.16
C ALA A 406 8.26 18.23 -8.88
N ARG A 407 8.67 18.52 -7.64
CA ARG A 407 10.07 18.41 -7.21
C ARG A 407 10.57 16.96 -7.29
N ALA A 408 9.78 15.99 -6.84
CA ALA A 408 10.13 14.58 -6.92
C ALA A 408 10.36 14.14 -8.38
N LEU A 409 9.49 14.54 -9.32
CA LEU A 409 9.67 14.24 -10.75
C LEU A 409 10.90 14.93 -11.35
N ALA A 410 11.30 16.08 -10.81
CA ALA A 410 12.42 16.87 -11.30
C ALA A 410 13.80 16.43 -10.79
N LEU A 411 13.88 15.47 -9.85
CA LEU A 411 15.17 14.93 -9.40
C LEU A 411 15.97 14.34 -10.58
N PRO A 412 17.30 14.23 -10.50
CA PRO A 412 18.06 13.44 -11.45
C PRO A 412 17.60 11.97 -11.41
N THR A 413 17.70 11.26 -12.54
CA THR A 413 17.42 9.82 -12.56
C THR A 413 18.47 9.06 -11.77
N GLY A 414 18.04 8.14 -10.89
CA GLY A 414 18.94 7.21 -10.20
C GLY A 414 19.32 5.98 -11.04
N ARG A 415 18.70 5.79 -12.21
CA ARG A 415 19.01 4.66 -13.12
C ARG A 415 20.32 4.93 -13.86
N SER A 416 21.25 3.98 -13.79
CA SER A 416 22.42 3.95 -14.68
C SER A 416 22.11 3.10 -15.92
N PRO A 417 22.45 3.54 -17.15
CA PRO A 417 22.28 2.74 -18.37
C PRO A 417 23.03 1.40 -18.38
N GLU A 418 24.00 1.21 -17.47
CA GLU A 418 24.98 0.12 -17.53
C GLU A 418 24.59 -1.15 -16.75
N HIS A 419 23.44 -1.17 -16.06
CA HIS A 419 23.11 -2.21 -15.05
C HIS A 419 21.80 -2.98 -15.29
N ALA A 420 21.47 -3.34 -16.54
CA ALA A 420 20.33 -4.21 -16.81
C ALA A 420 20.56 -5.65 -16.28
N PHE A 421 19.99 -5.99 -15.11
CA PHE A 421 19.96 -7.35 -14.59
C PHE A 421 18.86 -8.20 -15.27
N PRO A 422 19.04 -9.54 -15.38
CA PRO A 422 18.02 -10.41 -15.94
C PRO A 422 16.73 -10.40 -15.11
N ARG A 423 15.61 -10.63 -15.82
CA ARG A 423 14.26 -10.83 -15.27
C ARG A 423 14.27 -11.81 -14.09
N TRP A 424 13.39 -11.58 -13.11
CA TRP A 424 13.24 -12.42 -11.93
C TRP A 424 13.21 -13.91 -12.30
N PRO A 425 14.13 -14.76 -11.78
CA PRO A 425 14.09 -16.18 -12.06
C PRO A 425 12.82 -16.78 -11.42
N GLU A 426 12.18 -17.73 -12.09
CA GLU A 426 11.18 -18.61 -11.48
C GLU A 426 11.70 -19.06 -10.12
N VAL A 427 10.98 -18.69 -9.06
CA VAL A 427 11.34 -19.10 -7.69
C VAL A 427 11.17 -20.61 -7.63
N ARG A 428 12.23 -21.35 -7.93
CA ARG A 428 12.36 -22.72 -7.46
C ARG A 428 12.49 -22.62 -5.94
N PRO A 429 11.59 -23.25 -5.18
CA PRO A 429 11.72 -23.25 -3.74
C PRO A 429 13.07 -23.87 -3.41
N ALA A 430 13.94 -23.12 -2.76
CA ALA A 430 15.11 -23.69 -2.11
C ALA A 430 14.60 -24.56 -0.94
N LEU A 431 14.15 -25.77 -1.27
CA LEU A 431 14.11 -26.88 -0.36
C LEU A 431 15.57 -27.21 -0.06
N ASN A 432 16.13 -26.60 0.98
CA ASN A 432 17.27 -27.15 1.70
C ASN A 432 17.23 -26.63 3.14
N SER A 433 16.88 -27.55 4.03
CA SER A 433 17.01 -27.46 5.48
C SER A 433 18.01 -28.54 5.91
N PRO A 434 18.62 -28.49 7.11
CA PRO A 434 19.55 -27.49 7.65
C PRO A 434 20.87 -28.18 8.10
N TYR A 435 21.83 -27.42 8.64
CA TYR A 435 23.07 -27.90 9.27
C TYR A 435 24.11 -28.58 8.36
N GLY A 436 24.97 -27.75 7.77
CA GLY A 436 26.34 -28.16 7.50
C GLY A 436 27.12 -28.20 8.81
N THR A 437 27.38 -29.40 9.31
CA THR A 437 28.47 -29.68 10.26
C THR A 437 29.79 -29.07 9.76
N LYS A 438 30.50 -28.37 10.65
CA LYS A 438 31.97 -28.18 10.76
C LYS A 438 32.21 -27.07 11.79
N ALA A 439 33.04 -27.19 12.82
CA ALA A 439 33.92 -28.24 13.31
C ALA A 439 34.02 -28.11 14.84
#